data_AF-A0A917Y3R6-F1
#
_entry.id   AF-A0A917Y3R6-F1
#
_cell.length_a   1.000
_cell.length_b   1.000
_cell.length_c   1.000
_cell.angle_alpha   90.00
_cell.angle_beta   90.00
_cell.angle_gamma   90.00
#
_symmetry.space_group_name_H-M   'P 1'
#
loop_
_entity.id
_entity.type
_entity.pdbx_description
1 polymer ?
#
loop_
_entity_poly.entity_id
_entity_poly.type
_entity_poly.pdbx_seq_one_letter_code
_entity_poly.pdbx_strand_id
1 'polypeptide(L)' 'MELYNSDTIEDKTLLAESLYSSVGDVMFLYEGWEIFTVEFVGLGKISLHRYEKETNEYGMDYFPLEKIIGQLD' A
#
# COMPACT_ATOMS: atom_id res chain seq x y z
N MET A 1 -21.44 -5.26 -16.25
CA MET A 1 -20.19 -5.33 -15.46
C MET A 1 -19.08 -5.13 -16.47
N GLU A 2 -18.64 -3.88 -16.66
CA GLU A 2 -17.53 -3.62 -17.56
C GLU A 2 -16.25 -4.09 -16.87
N LEU A 3 -15.60 -5.07 -17.47
CA LEU A 3 -14.27 -5.51 -17.06
C LEU A 3 -13.32 -4.34 -17.36
N TYR A 4 -12.86 -3.68 -16.31
CA TYR A 4 -11.87 -2.61 -16.40
C TYR A 4 -10.62 -3.20 -17.07
N ASN A 5 -10.36 -2.82 -18.33
CA ASN A 5 -9.12 -3.17 -19.01
C ASN A 5 -8.00 -2.28 -18.45
N SER A 6 -7.37 -2.74 -17.36
CA SER A 6 -6.33 -2.03 -16.60
C SER A 6 -4.95 -2.14 -17.26
N ASP A 7 -4.79 -1.59 -18.46
CA ASP A 7 -3.49 -1.68 -19.17
C ASP A 7 -2.64 -0.41 -19.05
N THR A 8 -3.17 0.66 -18.45
CA THR A 8 -2.40 1.89 -18.21
C THR A 8 -1.52 1.76 -16.96
N ILE A 9 -0.42 2.54 -16.93
CA ILE A 9 0.46 2.62 -15.75
C ILE A 9 -0.31 3.19 -14.56
N GLU A 10 -1.18 4.19 -14.77
CA GLU A 10 -2.01 4.78 -13.71
C GLU A 10 -2.95 3.75 -13.05
N ASP A 11 -3.60 2.88 -13.83
CA ASP A 11 -4.45 1.81 -13.28
C ASP A 11 -3.63 0.81 -12.46
N LYS A 12 -2.41 0.50 -12.90
CA LYS A 12 -1.50 -0.43 -12.21
C LYS A 12 -0.97 0.16 -10.90
N THR A 13 -0.64 1.46 -10.88
CA THR A 13 -0.25 2.19 -9.66
C THR A 13 -1.38 2.23 -8.65
N LEU A 14 -2.63 2.45 -9.09
CA LEU A 14 -3.80 2.38 -8.22
C LEU A 14 -4.01 0.97 -7.63
N LEU A 15 -3.82 -0.08 -8.43
CA LEU A 15 -3.91 -1.45 -7.93
C LEU A 15 -2.80 -1.77 -6.92
N ALA A 16 -1.56 -1.33 -7.17
CA ALA A 16 -0.44 -1.53 -6.27
C ALA A 16 -0.66 -0.82 -4.93
N GLU A 17 -1.16 0.40 -4.98
CA GLU A 17 -1.56 1.19 -3.80
C GLU A 17 -2.61 0.45 -2.96
N SER A 18 -3.72 0.06 -3.58
CA SER A 18 -4.83 -0.60 -2.90
C SER A 18 -4.42 -1.96 -2.32
N LEU A 19 -3.58 -2.71 -3.03
CA LEU A 19 -3.02 -3.98 -2.54
C LEU A 19 -2.09 -3.77 -1.34
N TYR A 20 -1.17 -2.81 -1.42
CA TYR A 20 -0.25 -2.53 -0.32
C TYR A 20 -1.01 -2.07 0.93
N SER A 21 -1.98 -1.17 0.75
CA SER A 21 -2.82 -0.64 1.83
C SER A 21 -3.62 -1.76 2.52
N SER A 22 -4.35 -2.56 1.75
CA SER A 22 -5.16 -3.66 2.30
C SER A 22 -4.34 -4.74 3.02
N VAL A 23 -3.15 -5.07 2.52
CA VAL A 23 -2.25 -6.01 3.23
C VAL A 23 -1.64 -5.33 4.45
N GLY A 24 -1.32 -4.04 4.39
CA GLY A 24 -0.85 -3.24 5.52
C GLY A 24 -1.84 -3.27 6.69
N ASP A 25 -3.13 -3.07 6.42
CA ASP A 25 -4.21 -3.14 7.42
C ASP A 25 -4.21 -4.51 8.13
N VAL A 26 -4.05 -5.59 7.37
CA VAL A 26 -3.94 -6.95 7.91
C VAL A 26 -2.66 -7.12 8.72
N MET A 27 -1.54 -6.56 8.26
CA MET A 27 -0.26 -6.64 8.96
C MET A 27 -0.31 -5.94 10.33
N PHE A 28 -1.07 -4.86 10.49
CA PHE A 28 -1.20 -4.19 11.79
C PHE A 28 -1.82 -5.07 12.89
N LEU A 29 -2.60 -6.09 12.52
CA LEU A 29 -3.18 -7.08 13.44
C LEU A 29 -2.13 -8.02 14.07
N TYR A 30 -0.94 -8.09 13.50
CA TYR A 30 0.16 -8.92 13.99
C TYR A 30 1.24 -8.07 14.64
N GLU A 31 1.80 -8.53 15.75
CA GLU A 31 2.94 -7.89 16.41
C GLU A 31 4.29 -8.43 15.87
N GLY A 32 5.38 -7.73 16.17
CA GLY A 32 6.74 -8.25 15.96
C GLY A 32 7.38 -7.96 14.60
N TRP A 33 6.73 -7.20 13.71
CA TRP A 33 7.34 -6.69 12.48
C TRP A 33 7.63 -5.20 12.56
N GLU A 34 8.72 -4.79 11.92
CA GLU A 34 9.18 -3.41 11.90
C GLU A 34 9.08 -2.77 10.51
N ILE A 35 9.34 -3.54 9.45
CA ILE A 35 9.30 -3.06 8.07
C ILE A 35 8.40 -3.99 7.26
N PHE A 36 7.48 -3.41 6.50
CA PHE A 36 6.69 -4.11 5.50
C PHE A 36 7.19 -3.72 4.12
N THR A 37 7.54 -4.71 3.30
CA THR A 37 8.08 -4.49 1.95
C THR A 37 7.33 -5.34 0.95
N VAL A 38 6.90 -4.72 -0.15
CA VAL A 38 6.27 -5.41 -1.29
C VAL A 38 6.90 -4.90 -2.59
N GLU A 39 7.28 -5.83 -3.46
CA GLU A 39 7.74 -5.55 -4.81
C GLU A 39 6.61 -5.77 -5.80
N PHE A 40 6.29 -4.72 -6.57
CA PHE A 40 5.32 -4.76 -7.64
C PHE A 40 6.05 -4.78 -8.98
N VAL A 41 6.04 -5.96 -9.63
CA VAL A 41 6.77 -6.18 -10.88
C VAL A 41 6.35 -5.16 -11.94
N GLY A 42 7.32 -4.33 -12.35
CA GLY A 42 7.12 -3.29 -13.36
C GLY A 42 6.52 -1.97 -12.85
N LEU A 43 6.36 -1.79 -11.53
CA LEU A 43 5.85 -0.56 -10.91
C LEU A 43 6.74 -0.02 -9.78
N GLY A 44 7.59 -0.87 -9.18
CA GLY A 44 8.52 -0.45 -8.14
C GLY A 44 8.42 -1.30 -6.87
N LYS A 45 8.97 -0.77 -5.77
CA LYS A 45 9.01 -1.46 -4.48
C LYS A 45 8.63 -0.48 -3.39
N ILE A 46 7.60 -0.84 -2.61
CA ILE A 46 7.14 -0.07 -1.47
C ILE A 46 7.72 -0.71 -0.22
N SER A 47 8.35 0.11 0.63
CA SER A 47 8.91 -0.33 1.91
C SER A 47 8.64 0.73 2.97
N LEU A 48 7.80 0.42 3.94
CA LEU A 48 7.47 1.34 5.03
C LEU A 48 7.73 0.71 6.39
N HIS A 49 8.22 1.51 7.33
CA HIS A 49 8.31 1.10 8.72
C HIS A 49 6.94 1.12 9.38
N ARG A 50 6.67 0.22 10.32
CA ARG A 50 5.42 0.14 11.10
C ARG A 50 5.06 1.48 11.76
N TYR A 51 6.05 2.22 12.24
CA TYR A 51 5.84 3.52 12.90
C TYR A 51 5.44 4.64 11.93
N GLU A 52 5.58 4.43 10.63
CA GLU A 52 5.16 5.40 9.61
C GLU A 52 3.66 5.38 9.33
N LYS A 53 2.93 4.48 9.99
CA LYS A 53 1.48 4.46 10.00
C LYS A 53 0.93 5.78 10.55
N GLU A 54 -0.22 6.16 10.04
CA GLU A 54 -1.07 7.17 10.64
C GLU A 54 -2.29 6.50 11.25
N THR A 55 -2.97 7.20 12.17
CA THR A 55 -4.19 6.72 12.81
C THR A 55 -5.30 7.73 12.55
N ASN A 56 -6.41 7.29 11.96
CA ASN A 56 -7.54 8.17 11.66
C ASN A 56 -8.40 8.45 12.90
N GLU A 57 -9.45 9.26 12.74
CA GLU A 57 -10.36 9.65 13.82
C GLU A 57 -11.10 8.46 14.49
N TYR A 58 -11.17 7.31 13.81
CA TYR A 58 -11.78 6.08 14.32
C TYR A 58 -10.78 5.17 15.03
N GLY A 59 -9.51 5.59 15.17
CA GLY A 59 -8.47 4.77 15.79
C GLY A 59 -7.94 3.66 14.87
N MET A 60 -8.23 3.70 13.57
CA MET A 60 -7.72 2.73 12.61
C MET A 60 -6.37 3.18 12.07
N ASP A 61 -5.41 2.27 12.13
CA ASP A 61 -4.07 2.45 11.60
C ASP A 61 -4.03 2.17 10.10
N TYR A 62 -3.34 3.03 9.34
CA TYR A 62 -3.17 2.87 7.90
C TYR A 62 -1.78 3.38 7.47
N PHE A 63 -1.30 2.92 6.32
CA PHE A 63 -0.13 3.53 5.69
C PHE A 63 -0.55 4.75 4.85
N PRO A 64 0.10 5.92 4.98
CA PRO A 64 -0.28 7.10 4.24
C PRO A 64 -0.14 6.93 2.73
N LEU A 65 -1.18 7.29 2.00
CA LEU A 65 -1.26 7.18 0.54
C LEU A 65 -0.08 7.82 -0.17
N GLU A 66 0.31 9.03 0.25
CA GLU A 66 1.40 9.79 -0.35
C GLU A 66 2.75 9.05 -0.24
N LYS A 67 2.96 8.28 0.83
CA LYS A 67 4.18 7.50 1.05
C LYS A 67 4.23 6.21 0.22
N ILE A 68 3.06 5.65 -0.09
CA ILE A 68 2.90 4.47 -0.94
C ILE A 68 3.15 4.88 -2.39
N ILE A 69 2.41 5.87 -2.90
CA ILE A 69 2.51 6.34 -4.29
C ILE A 69 3.89 6.93 -4.57
N GLY A 70 4.48 7.66 -3.61
CA GLY A 70 5.82 8.23 -3.79
C GLY A 70 6.96 7.23 -3.96
N GLN A 71 6.69 5.92 -3.82
CA GLN A 71 7.66 4.82 -4.03
C GLN A 71 7.38 4.00 -5.29
N LEU A 72 6.36 4.36 -6.06
CA LEU A 72 6.01 3.74 -7.34
C LEU A 72 6.44 4.65 -8.49
N ASP A 73 6.86 4.05 -9.61
CA ASP A 73 7.40 4.73 -10.81
C ASP A 73 6.31 5.20 -11.81
#